data_AF-C7Z4K6-F1
#
_entry.id   AF-C7Z4K6-F1
#
_cell.length_a   1.000
_cell.length_b   1.000
_cell.length_c   1.000
_cell.angle_alpha   90.00
_cell.angle_beta   90.00
_cell.angle_gamma   90.00
#
_symmetry.space_group_name_H-M   'P 1'
#
loop_
_entity.id
_entity.type
_entity.pdbx_description
1 polymer ?
#
loop_
_entity_poly.entity_id
_entity_poly.type
_entity_poly.pdbx_seq_one_letter_code
_entity_poly.pdbx_strand_id
1 'polypeptide(L)'
;MAVQDRTVLILYGSETGNAQDVAEELGRVCQRLHFKSRVEELDAVDLNALLQHRFVIFVISTTGQGDMPHNSLLFWKRLLRKKLPPGCLSSVQYTTFGLGDSTYLKRLEQLGATTFIESFEADEQFPDGIDGSFVRWSETLSKHLLEHHPPPFGLKPIPDNVILPAKWSLSNALENSQVVNGHYSPQLSELPPASLLPIPNGWTATLADNVRLTPETHWQDVRLVSFDIPRREGVKLQCNPGDCLTVYPKNFPQDAQKLITLMGWDDIADRPLDLSLCDSLPQNLYIDPKCTLREIILNNIDFTAIPRRSFLKSMSYFSTNPDHKERLLEFTMTEYLDEYFDYATRSRRSILEVLEEFTSVKLPAERVLDIFPLIRGRDFSIANGGIKLNHPTDENITRVELLVALVKYRTILRKPRQGLCSRYLENLPVGSSLTVTHKPVLSPIHGPQNAQRPLVAIATGTGLAPIRALIHERLTHPSRAPMHLFFGNRNRDADYFFHDEWDAAVRDGNLDVFLAFSRDQRTKIYVQDLLREEAKRLEGPIMDNGIFCVCGGSTKMADAAKRAVFDPFSEGAEDVEERKKVLSTLTWWQEIW
;
A
#
# COMPACT_ATOMS: atom_id res chain seq x y z
N MET A 1 -11.20 27.92 -22.97
CA MET A 1 -12.13 28.35 -21.91
C MET A 1 -11.30 29.14 -20.92
N ALA A 2 -11.76 30.31 -20.47
CA ALA A 2 -11.02 31.09 -19.47
C ALA A 2 -10.82 30.24 -18.21
N VAL A 3 -9.58 30.09 -17.76
CA VAL A 3 -9.25 29.43 -16.50
C VAL A 3 -9.99 30.18 -15.39
N GLN A 4 -10.84 29.51 -14.62
CA GLN A 4 -11.41 30.12 -13.42
C GLN A 4 -10.25 30.39 -12.47
N ASP A 5 -10.01 31.67 -12.14
CA ASP A 5 -8.84 32.12 -11.34
C ASP A 5 -8.80 31.53 -9.91
N ARG A 6 -9.78 30.71 -9.54
CA ARG A 6 -10.01 30.15 -8.19
C ARG A 6 -10.22 28.64 -8.15
N THR A 7 -9.65 27.92 -9.10
CA THR A 7 -9.65 26.45 -9.09
C THR A 7 -8.26 25.92 -8.79
N VAL A 8 -8.17 24.91 -7.93
CA VAL A 8 -6.94 24.15 -7.67
C VAL A 8 -7.20 22.67 -7.91
N LEU A 9 -6.32 22.04 -8.68
CA LEU A 9 -6.31 20.59 -8.87
C LEU A 9 -5.21 20.01 -8.00
N ILE A 10 -5.54 19.01 -7.18
CA ILE A 10 -4.59 18.31 -6.32
C ILE A 10 -4.59 16.86 -6.78
N LEU A 11 -3.45 16.40 -7.25
CA LEU A 11 -3.27 15.05 -7.78
C LEU A 11 -2.41 14.26 -6.82
N TYR A 12 -2.84 13.04 -6.49
CA TYR A 12 -2.07 12.17 -5.62
C TYR A 12 -1.64 10.86 -6.27
N GLY A 13 -0.41 10.46 -5.93
CA GLY A 13 0.13 9.14 -6.16
C GLY A 13 0.34 8.45 -4.82
N SER A 14 -0.37 7.35 -4.55
CA SER A 14 -0.31 6.70 -3.24
C SER A 14 -0.48 5.19 -3.31
N GLU A 15 0.38 4.48 -2.58
CA GLU A 15 0.32 3.02 -2.47
C GLU A 15 -0.50 2.60 -1.22
N THR A 16 -0.18 3.19 -0.08
CA THR A 16 -0.78 2.88 1.23
C THR A 16 -1.66 4.01 1.77
N GLY A 17 -1.92 5.04 0.96
CA GLY A 17 -2.83 6.15 1.27
C GLY A 17 -2.27 7.33 2.02
N ASN A 18 -0.99 7.33 2.36
CA ASN A 18 -0.37 8.46 3.05
C ASN A 18 -0.50 9.74 2.21
N ALA A 19 -0.09 9.67 0.94
CA ALA A 19 -0.20 10.80 0.01
C ALA A 19 -1.67 11.16 -0.31
N GLN A 20 -2.59 10.20 -0.34
CA GLN A 20 -4.02 10.48 -0.51
C GLN A 20 -4.56 11.34 0.65
N ASP A 21 -4.27 10.96 1.90
CA ASP A 21 -4.75 11.69 3.08
C ASP A 21 -4.23 13.12 3.12
N VAL A 22 -2.93 13.29 2.82
CA VAL A 22 -2.28 14.62 2.67
C VAL A 22 -2.95 15.45 1.58
N ALA A 23 -3.25 14.85 0.42
CA ALA A 23 -3.90 15.55 -0.68
C ALA A 23 -5.32 16.00 -0.34
N GLU A 24 -6.10 15.17 0.37
CA GLU A 24 -7.44 15.55 0.84
C GLU A 24 -7.36 16.67 1.90
N GLU A 25 -6.37 16.62 2.80
CA GLU A 25 -6.13 17.70 3.76
C GLU A 25 -5.78 19.03 3.07
N LEU A 26 -4.92 19.01 2.04
CA LEU A 26 -4.64 20.18 1.21
C LEU A 26 -5.88 20.67 0.46
N GLY A 27 -6.72 19.75 -0.02
CA GLY A 27 -8.01 20.08 -0.62
C GLY A 27 -8.89 20.90 0.31
N ARG A 28 -8.94 20.52 1.60
CA ARG A 28 -9.67 21.24 2.65
C ARG A 28 -9.00 22.58 2.98
N VAL A 29 -7.68 22.64 3.07
CA VAL A 29 -6.91 23.90 3.26
C VAL A 29 -7.27 24.90 2.16
N CYS A 30 -7.22 24.49 0.89
CA CYS A 30 -7.58 25.37 -0.23
C CYS A 30 -9.06 25.78 -0.22
N GLN A 31 -9.98 24.89 0.15
CA GLN A 31 -11.40 25.23 0.31
C GLN A 31 -11.62 26.30 1.38
N ARG A 32 -10.89 26.23 2.50
CA ARG A 32 -10.94 27.26 3.53
C ARG A 32 -10.51 28.63 3.02
N LEU A 33 -9.66 28.67 2.00
CA LEU A 33 -9.23 29.88 1.30
C LEU A 33 -10.15 30.26 0.13
N HIS A 34 -11.35 29.67 0.05
CA HIS A 34 -12.36 29.89 -1.00
C HIS A 34 -11.91 29.49 -2.41
N PHE A 35 -10.99 28.53 -2.52
CA PHE A 35 -10.74 27.84 -3.79
C PHE A 35 -11.73 26.71 -4.00
N LYS A 36 -12.17 26.54 -5.25
CA LYS A 36 -12.79 25.30 -5.69
C LYS A 36 -11.68 24.25 -5.87
N SER A 37 -11.47 23.42 -4.85
CA SER A 37 -10.48 22.34 -4.90
C SER A 37 -11.07 21.07 -5.50
N ARG A 38 -10.27 20.40 -6.32
CA ARG A 38 -10.56 19.07 -6.85
C ARG A 38 -9.37 18.16 -6.51
N VAL A 39 -9.63 17.08 -5.78
CA VAL A 39 -8.61 16.10 -5.35
C VAL A 39 -8.88 14.77 -6.06
N GLU A 40 -7.90 14.28 -6.81
CA GLU A 40 -8.04 13.10 -7.69
C GLU A 40 -6.78 12.24 -7.71
N GLU A 41 -6.94 10.97 -8.07
CA GLU A 41 -5.83 10.06 -8.39
C GLU A 41 -5.13 10.49 -9.68
N LEU A 42 -3.81 10.27 -9.76
CA LEU A 42 -3.04 10.62 -10.95
C LEU A 42 -3.55 9.90 -12.21
N ASP A 43 -3.86 8.61 -12.12
CA ASP A 43 -4.33 7.80 -13.23
C ASP A 43 -5.79 8.05 -13.65
N ALA A 44 -6.60 8.64 -12.76
CA ALA A 44 -7.97 9.08 -13.04
C ALA A 44 -8.04 10.35 -13.90
N VAL A 45 -6.91 11.03 -14.12
CA VAL A 45 -6.87 12.36 -14.76
C VAL A 45 -6.06 12.33 -16.06
N ASP A 46 -6.58 13.02 -17.08
CA ASP A 46 -5.85 13.29 -18.33
C ASP A 46 -5.02 14.58 -18.25
N LEU A 47 -3.92 14.64 -19.01
CA LEU A 47 -3.05 15.83 -19.05
C LEU A 47 -3.79 17.12 -19.41
N ASN A 48 -4.88 17.03 -20.19
CA ASN A 48 -5.70 18.19 -20.54
C ASN A 48 -6.41 18.81 -19.32
N ALA A 49 -6.66 18.05 -18.26
CA ALA A 49 -7.25 18.57 -17.04
C ALA A 49 -6.29 19.54 -16.31
N LEU A 50 -4.98 19.36 -16.47
CA LEU A 50 -3.98 20.31 -15.94
C LEU A 50 -4.21 21.71 -16.53
N LEU A 51 -4.55 21.79 -17.82
CA LEU A 51 -4.79 23.05 -18.53
C LEU A 51 -6.10 23.74 -18.14
N GLN A 52 -7.00 23.04 -17.46
CA GLN A 52 -8.26 23.60 -16.96
C GLN A 52 -8.09 24.33 -15.63
N HIS A 53 -6.93 24.18 -14.98
CA HIS A 53 -6.66 24.72 -13.65
C HIS A 53 -5.41 25.60 -13.70
N ARG A 54 -5.45 26.72 -12.95
CA ARG A 54 -4.28 27.59 -12.80
C ARG A 54 -3.21 26.93 -11.93
N PHE A 55 -3.65 26.38 -10.80
CA PHE A 55 -2.80 25.74 -9.81
C PHE A 55 -3.00 24.23 -9.82
N VAL A 56 -1.87 23.52 -9.89
CA VAL A 56 -1.82 22.07 -9.74
C VAL A 56 -0.87 21.71 -8.60
N ILE A 57 -1.32 20.91 -7.63
CA ILE A 57 -0.48 20.42 -6.55
C ILE A 57 -0.31 18.92 -6.71
N PHE A 58 0.93 18.44 -6.74
CA PHE A 58 1.22 17.01 -6.81
C PHE A 58 1.64 16.49 -5.43
N VAL A 59 0.95 15.46 -4.94
CA VAL A 59 1.26 14.79 -3.67
C VAL A 59 1.61 13.34 -3.96
N ILE A 60 2.89 13.00 -4.00
CA ILE A 60 3.34 11.69 -4.49
C ILE A 60 4.25 11.05 -3.45
N SER A 61 3.93 9.83 -3.03
CA SER A 61 4.84 9.00 -2.24
C SER A 61 5.77 8.19 -3.13
N THR A 62 6.97 7.88 -2.68
CA THR A 62 7.79 6.84 -3.33
C THR A 62 7.51 5.45 -2.73
N THR A 63 7.77 4.42 -3.53
CA THR A 63 7.61 3.01 -3.16
C THR A 63 8.88 2.24 -3.49
N GLY A 64 9.13 1.13 -2.78
CA GLY A 64 10.21 0.20 -3.11
C GLY A 64 11.57 0.87 -3.29
N GLN A 65 12.10 0.86 -4.52
CA GLN A 65 13.43 1.36 -4.90
C GLN A 65 13.44 2.85 -5.32
N GLY A 66 12.51 3.64 -4.80
CA GLY A 66 12.25 4.97 -5.36
C GLY A 66 11.52 4.82 -6.70
N ASP A 67 10.46 4.02 -6.72
CA ASP A 67 9.49 3.95 -7.81
C ASP A 67 8.23 4.74 -7.46
N MET A 68 7.54 5.23 -8.48
CA MET A 68 6.24 5.88 -8.28
C MET A 68 5.16 4.84 -7.91
N PRO A 69 4.12 5.24 -7.15
CA PRO A 69 3.01 4.35 -6.80
C PRO A 69 2.26 3.89 -8.03
N HIS A 70 1.59 2.74 -7.94
CA HIS A 70 0.95 2.13 -9.11
C HIS A 70 -0.07 3.07 -9.79
N ASN A 71 -0.88 3.78 -8.99
CA ASN A 71 -1.87 4.74 -9.47
C ASN A 71 -1.28 6.04 -10.07
N SER A 72 0.06 6.11 -10.21
CA SER A 72 0.77 7.21 -10.87
C SER A 72 1.36 6.82 -12.23
N LEU A 73 1.51 5.52 -12.49
CA LEU A 73 2.27 5.00 -13.64
C LEU A 73 1.64 5.39 -14.98
N LEU A 74 0.31 5.37 -15.07
CA LEU A 74 -0.39 5.71 -16.31
C LEU A 74 -0.21 7.19 -16.67
N PHE A 75 -0.36 8.08 -15.69
CA PHE A 75 -0.12 9.50 -15.84
C PHE A 75 1.33 9.78 -16.24
N TRP A 76 2.28 9.14 -15.55
CA TRP A 76 3.70 9.27 -15.82
C TRP A 76 4.06 8.84 -17.25
N LYS A 77 3.54 7.70 -17.70
CA LYS A 77 3.70 7.22 -19.08
C LYS A 77 3.13 8.21 -20.10
N ARG A 78 2.01 8.88 -19.80
CA ARG A 78 1.44 9.92 -20.67
C ARG A 78 2.37 11.14 -20.73
N LEU A 79 2.94 11.56 -19.61
CA LEU A 79 3.84 12.71 -19.50
C LEU A 79 5.19 12.51 -20.20
N LEU A 80 5.69 11.26 -20.27
CA LEU A 80 6.93 10.89 -20.96
C LEU A 80 6.79 10.75 -22.49
N ARG A 81 5.59 10.92 -23.06
CA ARG A 81 5.41 10.80 -24.52
C ARG A 81 6.21 11.87 -25.27
N LYS A 82 7.14 11.43 -26.13
CA LYS A 82 7.95 12.31 -27.00
C LYS A 82 7.14 13.22 -27.93
N LYS A 83 5.89 12.85 -28.22
CA LYS A 83 4.98 13.61 -29.10
C LYS A 83 4.32 14.83 -28.44
N LEU A 84 4.50 15.03 -27.13
CA LEU A 84 3.93 16.20 -26.46
C LEU A 84 4.61 17.48 -26.98
N PRO A 85 3.84 18.50 -27.40
CA PRO A 85 4.42 19.76 -27.87
C PRO A 85 5.24 20.44 -26.77
N PRO A 86 6.41 21.02 -27.09
CA PRO A 86 7.13 21.89 -26.17
C PRO A 86 6.24 23.03 -25.67
N GLY A 87 6.31 23.37 -24.38
CA GLY A 87 5.52 24.46 -23.82
C GLY A 87 4.01 24.19 -23.69
N CYS A 88 3.54 22.95 -23.95
CA CYS A 88 2.11 22.63 -23.86
C CYS A 88 1.51 22.84 -22.47
N LEU A 89 2.32 22.90 -21.41
CA LEU A 89 1.91 23.19 -20.03
C LEU A 89 2.29 24.62 -19.58
N SER A 90 2.59 25.54 -20.50
CA SER A 90 3.05 26.91 -20.19
C SER A 90 2.08 27.74 -19.34
N SER A 91 0.78 27.43 -19.36
CA SER A 91 -0.22 28.09 -18.52
C SER A 91 -0.37 27.48 -17.13
N VAL A 92 0.30 26.35 -16.84
CA VAL A 92 0.16 25.60 -15.61
C VAL A 92 1.19 26.08 -14.59
N GLN A 93 0.69 26.48 -13.42
CA GLN A 93 1.53 26.71 -12.25
C GLN A 93 1.39 25.50 -11.32
N TYR A 94 2.51 24.93 -10.86
CA TYR A 94 2.48 23.77 -9.99
C TYR A 94 3.36 23.89 -8.75
N THR A 95 3.11 23.01 -7.79
CA THR A 95 4.03 22.72 -6.69
C THR A 95 3.88 21.27 -6.28
N THR A 96 4.77 20.79 -5.43
CA THR A 96 4.87 19.38 -5.09
C THR A 96 5.12 19.20 -3.60
N PHE A 97 4.42 18.23 -3.02
CA PHE A 97 4.70 17.72 -1.69
C PHE A 97 5.02 16.23 -1.83
N GLY A 98 6.29 15.92 -1.97
CA GLY A 98 6.80 14.56 -2.10
C GLY A 98 6.87 13.89 -0.74
N LEU A 99 6.43 12.64 -0.63
CA LEU A 99 6.76 11.76 0.48
C LEU A 99 7.88 10.83 -0.03
N GLY A 100 9.10 11.35 -0.07
CA GLY A 100 10.26 10.73 -0.72
C GLY A 100 10.88 11.58 -1.87
N ASP A 101 11.39 10.91 -2.90
CA ASP A 101 12.16 11.48 -4.02
C ASP A 101 11.27 12.24 -5.05
N SER A 102 11.63 13.49 -5.40
CA SER A 102 10.88 14.34 -6.34
C SER A 102 11.39 14.34 -7.80
N THR A 103 12.41 13.54 -8.12
CA THR A 103 13.11 13.58 -9.43
C THR A 103 12.20 13.39 -10.64
N TYR A 104 11.03 12.78 -10.47
CA TYR A 104 10.02 12.62 -11.54
C TYR A 104 9.49 13.96 -12.07
N LEU A 105 9.57 15.07 -11.33
CA LEU A 105 8.79 16.27 -11.70
C LEU A 105 9.54 17.26 -12.61
N LYS A 106 10.83 17.02 -12.90
CA LYS A 106 11.62 17.77 -13.90
C LYS A 106 11.00 17.78 -15.30
N ARG A 107 10.19 16.77 -15.61
CA ARG A 107 9.50 16.68 -16.91
C ARG A 107 8.43 17.76 -17.09
N LEU A 108 7.81 18.24 -16.01
CA LEU A 108 6.78 19.29 -16.09
C LEU A 108 7.39 20.62 -16.55
N GLU A 109 8.56 20.99 -16.00
CA GLU A 109 9.31 22.19 -16.40
C GLU A 109 9.72 22.14 -17.87
N GLN A 110 10.19 20.97 -18.35
CA GLN A 110 10.53 20.75 -19.76
C GLN A 110 9.33 20.96 -20.70
N LEU A 111 8.11 20.75 -20.21
CA LEU A 111 6.86 20.98 -20.94
C LEU A 111 6.30 22.39 -20.75
N GLY A 112 7.00 23.26 -20.02
CA GLY A 112 6.71 24.68 -19.84
C GLY A 112 5.99 25.07 -18.56
N ALA A 113 5.62 24.10 -17.70
CA ALA A 113 4.98 24.42 -16.43
C ALA A 113 5.96 25.16 -15.49
N THR A 114 5.44 26.03 -14.62
CA THR A 114 6.27 26.83 -13.69
C THR A 114 5.89 26.59 -12.24
N THR A 115 6.83 26.68 -11.32
CA THR A 115 6.56 26.55 -9.89
C THR A 115 6.06 27.86 -9.30
N PHE A 116 4.95 27.84 -8.55
CA PHE A 116 4.45 29.05 -7.84
C PHE A 116 4.93 29.15 -6.39
N ILE A 117 5.28 28.02 -5.79
CA ILE A 117 5.90 27.90 -4.47
C ILE A 117 6.89 26.74 -4.50
N GLU A 118 7.94 26.82 -3.68
CA GLU A 118 8.97 25.79 -3.57
C GLU A 118 8.37 24.42 -3.26
N SER A 119 8.80 23.43 -4.04
CA SER A 119 8.50 22.02 -3.79
C SER A 119 9.10 21.56 -2.46
N PHE A 120 8.45 20.61 -1.81
CA PHE A 120 8.92 20.07 -0.54
C PHE A 120 9.02 18.55 -0.60
N GLU A 121 10.16 18.02 -0.17
CA GLU A 121 10.39 16.59 0.02
C GLU A 121 10.32 16.27 1.50
N ALA A 122 9.28 15.55 1.91
CA ALA A 122 9.10 15.06 3.26
C ALA A 122 9.73 13.67 3.43
N ASP A 123 10.56 13.52 4.47
CA ASP A 123 11.24 12.30 4.85
C ASP A 123 10.82 11.90 6.29
N GLU A 124 10.66 10.61 6.54
CA GLU A 124 10.44 10.06 7.88
C GLU A 124 11.61 10.35 8.84
N GLN A 125 12.81 10.60 8.32
CA GLN A 125 14.00 10.92 9.10
C GLN A 125 14.01 12.33 9.68
N PHE A 126 13.12 13.22 9.25
CA PHE A 126 13.03 14.55 9.83
C PHE A 126 12.63 14.49 11.31
N PRO A 127 13.07 15.45 12.15
CA PRO A 127 12.75 15.45 13.58
C PRO A 127 11.24 15.37 13.87
N ASP A 128 10.42 16.03 13.05
CA ASP A 128 8.96 16.03 13.19
C ASP A 128 8.26 15.06 12.20
N GLY A 129 9.04 14.26 11.49
CA GLY A 129 8.59 13.33 10.45
C GLY A 129 7.82 14.00 9.31
N ILE A 130 7.06 13.18 8.57
CA ILE A 130 6.24 13.63 7.43
C ILE A 130 5.11 14.55 7.91
N ASP A 131 4.46 14.22 9.04
CA ASP A 131 3.32 14.97 9.56
C ASP A 131 3.68 16.40 9.96
N GLY A 132 4.78 16.61 10.68
CA GLY A 132 5.21 17.97 11.08
C GLY A 132 5.70 18.80 9.89
N SER A 133 6.42 18.16 8.98
CA SER A 133 6.82 18.77 7.70
C SER A 133 5.60 19.22 6.87
N PHE A 134 4.56 18.38 6.80
CA PHE A 134 3.32 18.70 6.13
C PHE A 134 2.64 19.94 6.71
N VAL A 135 2.48 20.02 8.04
CA VAL A 135 1.85 21.18 8.70
C VAL A 135 2.57 22.47 8.32
N ARG A 136 3.89 22.51 8.50
CA ARG A 136 4.71 23.71 8.18
C ARG A 136 4.63 24.12 6.71
N TRP A 137 4.68 23.14 5.81
CA TRP A 137 4.59 23.42 4.38
C TRP A 137 3.19 23.92 3.99
N SER A 138 2.13 23.32 4.53
CA SER A 138 0.74 23.71 4.26
C SER A 138 0.41 25.12 4.74
N GLU A 139 1.03 25.58 5.85
CA GLU A 139 0.94 26.96 6.32
C GLU A 139 1.63 27.93 5.35
N THR A 140 2.81 27.56 4.85
CA THR A 140 3.54 28.37 3.85
C THR A 140 2.72 28.49 2.57
N LEU A 141 2.15 27.38 2.08
CA LEU A 141 1.22 27.38 0.95
C LEU A 141 0.02 28.31 1.21
N SER A 142 -0.58 28.24 2.40
CA SER A 142 -1.74 29.06 2.75
C SER A 142 -1.42 30.55 2.77
N LYS A 143 -0.28 30.93 3.36
CA LYS A 143 0.20 32.33 3.38
C LYS A 143 0.44 32.83 1.96
N HIS A 144 1.17 32.06 1.14
CA HIS A 144 1.44 32.41 -0.25
C HIS A 144 0.13 32.60 -1.04
N LEU A 145 -0.81 31.65 -0.93
CA LEU A 145 -2.09 31.76 -1.61
C LEU A 145 -2.87 33.00 -1.14
N LEU A 146 -2.87 33.33 0.16
CA LEU A 146 -3.54 34.52 0.67
C LEU A 146 -2.93 35.83 0.19
N GLU A 147 -1.60 35.91 0.14
CA GLU A 147 -0.87 37.12 -0.26
C GLU A 147 -1.01 37.41 -1.75
N HIS A 148 -0.86 36.39 -2.59
CA HIS A 148 -0.88 36.55 -4.05
C HIS A 148 -2.26 36.34 -4.67
N HIS A 149 -3.12 35.60 -3.98
CA HIS A 149 -4.50 35.30 -4.40
C HIS A 149 -5.44 35.48 -3.19
N PRO A 150 -5.74 36.74 -2.79
CA PRO A 150 -6.64 37.02 -1.66
C PRO A 150 -8.11 36.73 -2.01
N PRO A 151 -8.90 36.13 -1.10
CA PRO A 151 -10.27 35.70 -1.39
C PRO A 151 -11.13 36.81 -2.02
N PRO A 152 -12.05 36.47 -2.93
CA PRO A 152 -12.84 37.47 -3.63
C PRO A 152 -13.69 38.29 -2.63
N PHE A 153 -13.96 39.55 -2.98
CA PHE A 153 -14.80 40.47 -2.19
C PHE A 153 -14.33 40.71 -0.74
N GLY A 154 -13.05 40.48 -0.44
CA GLY A 154 -12.51 40.67 0.91
C GLY A 154 -13.00 39.63 1.92
N LEU A 155 -13.48 38.47 1.44
CA LEU A 155 -13.85 37.36 2.31
C LEU A 155 -12.65 36.92 3.15
N LYS A 156 -12.90 36.60 4.42
CA LYS A 156 -11.89 35.97 5.29
C LYS A 156 -11.86 34.46 5.04
N PRO A 157 -10.72 33.79 5.30
CA PRO A 157 -10.67 32.33 5.34
C PRO A 157 -11.76 31.73 6.22
N ILE A 158 -12.29 30.58 5.81
CA ILE A 158 -13.26 29.80 6.58
C ILE A 158 -12.55 29.26 7.83
N PRO A 159 -12.99 29.65 9.05
CA PRO A 159 -12.32 29.26 10.29
C PRO A 159 -12.23 27.75 10.50
N ASP A 160 -11.14 27.29 11.11
CA ASP A 160 -10.84 25.87 11.29
C ASP A 160 -11.87 25.10 12.11
N ASN A 161 -12.66 25.77 12.95
CA ASN A 161 -13.75 25.17 13.73
C ASN A 161 -15.05 24.95 12.93
N VAL A 162 -15.13 25.45 11.70
CA VAL A 162 -16.27 25.25 10.79
C VAL A 162 -16.10 23.94 10.02
N ILE A 163 -17.16 23.14 9.99
CA ILE A 163 -17.24 21.89 9.22
C ILE A 163 -17.46 22.25 7.75
N LEU A 164 -16.58 21.80 6.86
CA LEU A 164 -16.74 21.96 5.42
C LEU A 164 -17.83 21.03 4.87
N PRO A 165 -18.45 21.36 3.71
CA PRO A 165 -19.35 20.44 3.01
C PRO A 165 -18.67 19.07 2.79
N ALA A 166 -19.43 17.99 2.94
CA ALA A 166 -18.91 16.64 2.69
C ALA A 166 -18.59 16.47 1.20
N LYS A 167 -17.46 15.84 0.89
CA LYS A 167 -17.13 15.45 -0.50
C LYS A 167 -18.01 14.28 -0.94
N TRP A 168 -18.16 13.29 -0.06
CA TRP A 168 -18.95 12.09 -0.30
C TRP A 168 -20.05 11.96 0.76
N SER A 169 -21.28 12.38 0.39
CA SER A 169 -22.44 12.35 1.29
C SER A 169 -23.42 11.24 0.92
N LEU A 170 -23.89 10.50 1.93
CA LEU A 170 -25.01 9.56 1.83
C LEU A 170 -26.36 10.18 2.20
N SER A 171 -26.45 11.51 2.44
CA SER A 171 -27.70 12.16 2.87
C SER A 171 -28.89 11.80 1.98
N ASN A 172 -28.75 11.96 0.66
CA ASN A 172 -29.82 11.65 -0.29
C ASN A 172 -30.24 10.18 -0.25
N ALA A 173 -29.28 9.26 -0.13
CA ALA A 173 -29.56 7.82 -0.06
C ALA A 173 -30.26 7.43 1.25
N LEU A 174 -29.88 8.04 2.37
CA LEU A 174 -30.46 7.80 3.70
C LEU A 174 -31.87 8.40 3.81
N GLU A 175 -32.09 9.62 3.32
CA GLU A 175 -33.40 10.29 3.31
C GLU A 175 -34.45 9.53 2.50
N ASN A 176 -34.02 8.90 1.39
CA ASN A 176 -34.89 8.10 0.53
C ASN A 176 -34.94 6.61 0.92
N SER A 177 -34.26 6.21 2.00
CA SER A 177 -34.29 4.83 2.49
C SER A 177 -35.65 4.51 3.09
N GLN A 178 -36.24 3.38 2.70
CA GLN A 178 -37.51 2.94 3.26
C GLN A 178 -37.31 2.37 4.66
N VAL A 179 -38.17 2.75 5.60
CA VAL A 179 -38.22 2.12 6.92
C VAL A 179 -38.76 0.71 6.74
N VAL A 180 -37.92 -0.29 6.99
CA VAL A 180 -38.35 -1.68 7.03
C VAL A 180 -39.15 -1.88 8.33
N ASN A 181 -40.47 -2.08 8.23
CA ASN A 181 -41.31 -2.37 9.38
C ASN A 181 -41.01 -3.79 9.89
N GLY A 182 -40.20 -3.88 10.94
CA GLY A 182 -39.89 -5.09 11.68
C GLY A 182 -38.70 -4.86 12.60
N HIS A 183 -38.78 -5.31 13.86
CA HIS A 183 -37.60 -5.38 14.72
C HIS A 183 -36.64 -6.44 14.16
N TYR A 184 -35.75 -6.02 13.27
CA TYR A 184 -34.68 -6.87 12.78
C TYR A 184 -33.59 -6.90 13.84
N SER A 185 -33.51 -7.99 14.60
CA SER A 185 -32.31 -8.30 15.37
C SER A 185 -31.42 -9.16 14.46
N PRO A 186 -30.37 -8.61 13.83
CA PRO A 186 -29.52 -9.39 12.97
C PRO A 186 -28.86 -10.50 13.78
N GLN A 187 -29.05 -11.77 13.39
CA GLN A 187 -28.14 -12.83 13.81
C GLN A 187 -26.79 -12.55 13.16
N LEU A 188 -25.86 -11.99 13.95
CA LEU A 188 -24.53 -11.65 13.46
C LEU A 188 -23.74 -12.94 13.22
N SER A 189 -23.35 -13.16 11.96
CA SER A 189 -22.38 -14.19 11.60
C SER A 189 -21.05 -13.94 12.32
N GLU A 190 -20.35 -15.01 12.72
CA GLU A 190 -18.98 -14.91 13.24
C GLU A 190 -17.95 -14.56 12.15
N LEU A 191 -18.24 -14.92 10.90
CA LEU A 191 -17.36 -14.70 9.77
C LEU A 191 -17.87 -13.56 8.88
N PRO A 192 -16.96 -12.82 8.22
CA PRO A 192 -17.34 -11.82 7.23
C PRO A 192 -18.19 -12.40 6.08
N PRO A 193 -18.98 -11.57 5.38
CA PRO A 193 -19.85 -12.03 4.30
C PRO A 193 -19.07 -12.69 3.15
N ALA A 194 -19.59 -13.80 2.62
CA ALA A 194 -19.01 -14.51 1.48
C ALA A 194 -19.30 -13.85 0.11
N SER A 195 -20.06 -12.75 0.09
CA SER A 195 -20.38 -12.03 -1.16
C SER A 195 -19.11 -11.55 -1.87
N LEU A 196 -19.07 -11.63 -3.20
CA LEU A 196 -17.92 -11.14 -3.96
C LEU A 196 -17.98 -9.61 -4.04
N LEU A 197 -16.82 -8.95 -3.92
CA LEU A 197 -16.71 -7.51 -4.13
C LEU A 197 -16.68 -7.21 -5.64
N PRO A 198 -17.41 -6.21 -6.14
CA PRO A 198 -17.46 -5.86 -7.56
C PRO A 198 -16.23 -5.04 -7.98
N ILE A 199 -15.04 -5.63 -7.84
CA ILE A 199 -13.77 -4.96 -8.13
C ILE A 199 -13.53 -4.96 -9.64
N PRO A 200 -13.29 -3.80 -10.28
CA PRO A 200 -12.97 -3.73 -11.69
C PRO A 200 -11.77 -4.62 -12.03
N ASN A 201 -11.92 -5.42 -13.07
CA ASN A 201 -10.91 -6.39 -13.51
C ASN A 201 -10.53 -7.47 -12.47
N GLY A 202 -11.34 -7.65 -11.43
CA GLY A 202 -11.16 -8.68 -10.43
C GLY A 202 -11.28 -10.10 -10.99
N TRP A 203 -10.54 -11.01 -10.38
CA TRP A 203 -10.63 -12.45 -10.58
C TRP A 203 -11.37 -13.06 -9.40
N THR A 204 -12.22 -14.05 -9.67
CA THR A 204 -12.75 -14.90 -8.60
C THR A 204 -11.67 -15.91 -8.24
N ALA A 205 -11.27 -15.94 -6.97
CA ALA A 205 -10.33 -16.91 -6.44
C ALA A 205 -11.03 -17.76 -5.39
N THR A 206 -10.81 -19.07 -5.42
CA THR A 206 -11.28 -19.99 -4.37
C THR A 206 -10.10 -20.38 -3.50
N LEU A 207 -10.23 -20.24 -2.18
CA LEU A 207 -9.20 -20.67 -1.23
C LEU A 207 -9.11 -22.20 -1.27
N ALA A 208 -8.05 -22.73 -1.87
CA ALA A 208 -7.80 -24.16 -1.97
C ALA A 208 -7.17 -24.72 -0.69
N ASP A 209 -6.16 -24.03 -0.17
CA ASP A 209 -5.41 -24.46 1.01
C ASP A 209 -4.94 -23.25 1.84
N ASN A 210 -4.86 -23.41 3.16
CA ASN A 210 -4.35 -22.40 4.09
C ASN A 210 -3.56 -23.09 5.20
N VAL A 211 -2.28 -23.35 4.95
CA VAL A 211 -1.45 -24.24 5.77
C VAL A 211 -0.41 -23.42 6.51
N ARG A 212 -0.38 -23.54 7.84
CA ARG A 212 0.69 -22.96 8.65
C ARG A 212 2.00 -23.74 8.44
N LEU A 213 3.05 -23.03 8.03
CA LEU A 213 4.38 -23.59 7.78
C LEU A 213 5.28 -23.54 9.03
N THR A 214 5.03 -22.62 9.95
CA THR A 214 5.78 -22.55 11.22
C THR A 214 5.15 -23.44 12.29
N PRO A 215 5.93 -24.04 13.21
CA PRO A 215 5.38 -24.73 14.38
C PRO A 215 4.47 -23.82 15.20
N GLU A 216 3.48 -24.40 15.91
CA GLU A 216 2.57 -23.64 16.78
C GLU A 216 3.32 -22.86 17.88
N THR A 217 4.44 -23.41 18.34
CA THR A 217 5.34 -22.82 19.34
C THR A 217 6.17 -21.66 18.79
N HIS A 218 6.26 -21.49 17.46
CA HIS A 218 6.96 -20.35 16.87
C HIS A 218 6.12 -19.07 17.03
N TRP A 219 6.79 -17.98 17.39
CA TRP A 219 6.14 -16.69 17.71
C TRP A 219 5.39 -16.07 16.53
N GLN A 220 5.79 -16.36 15.29
CA GLN A 220 5.17 -15.84 14.07
C GLN A 220 4.42 -16.97 13.35
N ASP A 221 3.14 -16.75 13.08
CA ASP A 221 2.33 -17.63 12.22
C ASP A 221 2.62 -17.25 10.76
N VAL A 222 3.32 -18.12 10.03
CA VAL A 222 3.56 -17.96 8.59
C VAL A 222 2.84 -19.08 7.87
N ARG A 223 2.03 -18.72 6.87
CA ARG A 223 1.17 -19.66 6.13
C ARG A 223 1.50 -19.67 4.65
N LEU A 224 1.34 -20.84 4.04
CA LEU A 224 1.18 -20.99 2.60
C LEU A 224 -0.32 -20.96 2.30
N VAL A 225 -0.75 -19.95 1.57
CA VAL A 225 -2.15 -19.75 1.17
C VAL A 225 -2.26 -20.01 -0.32
N SER A 226 -3.10 -20.97 -0.72
CA SER A 226 -3.28 -21.37 -2.12
C SER A 226 -4.65 -20.96 -2.64
N PHE A 227 -4.68 -20.34 -3.80
CA PHE A 227 -5.89 -19.92 -4.50
C PHE A 227 -6.00 -20.61 -5.85
N ASP A 228 -7.18 -21.14 -6.15
CA ASP A 228 -7.56 -21.65 -7.45
C ASP A 228 -8.35 -20.57 -8.21
N ILE A 229 -7.79 -20.13 -9.33
CA ILE A 229 -8.30 -19.02 -10.14
C ILE A 229 -8.68 -19.55 -11.53
N PRO A 230 -9.98 -19.71 -11.84
CA PRO A 230 -10.43 -20.14 -13.16
C PRO A 230 -10.20 -19.06 -14.23
N ARG A 231 -10.29 -19.45 -15.50
CA ARG A 231 -10.25 -18.51 -16.63
C ARG A 231 -11.33 -17.44 -16.49
N ARG A 232 -10.97 -16.21 -16.86
CA ARG A 232 -11.89 -15.09 -17.02
C ARG A 232 -11.99 -14.78 -18.51
N GLU A 233 -13.21 -14.79 -19.06
CA GLU A 233 -13.46 -14.44 -20.47
C GLU A 233 -12.57 -15.27 -21.45
N GLY A 234 -12.31 -16.54 -21.12
CA GLY A 234 -11.46 -17.44 -21.90
C GLY A 234 -9.95 -17.28 -21.69
N VAL A 235 -9.52 -16.25 -20.93
CA VAL A 235 -8.12 -15.94 -20.64
C VAL A 235 -7.70 -16.55 -19.31
N LYS A 236 -6.57 -17.27 -19.31
CA LYS A 236 -5.92 -17.81 -18.10
C LYS A 236 -5.10 -16.71 -17.43
N LEU A 237 -5.15 -16.61 -16.10
CA LEU A 237 -4.30 -15.70 -15.35
C LEU A 237 -2.83 -16.04 -15.59
N GLN A 238 -2.07 -15.06 -16.09
CA GLN A 238 -0.63 -15.13 -16.29
C GLN A 238 0.06 -14.42 -15.13
N CYS A 239 1.02 -15.09 -14.49
CA CYS A 239 1.80 -14.54 -13.38
C CYS A 239 3.28 -14.66 -13.73
N ASN A 240 4.02 -13.57 -13.52
CA ASN A 240 5.46 -13.54 -13.65
C ASN A 240 6.12 -13.43 -12.26
N PRO A 241 7.37 -13.89 -12.10
CA PRO A 241 8.12 -13.65 -10.88
C PRO A 241 8.19 -12.17 -10.51
N GLY A 242 7.85 -11.86 -9.25
CA GLY A 242 7.74 -10.50 -8.73
C GLY A 242 6.32 -9.92 -8.79
N ASP A 243 5.39 -10.53 -9.52
CA ASP A 243 3.99 -10.11 -9.50
C ASP A 243 3.35 -10.35 -8.12
N CYS A 244 2.36 -9.51 -7.78
CA CYS A 244 1.59 -9.63 -6.57
C CYS A 244 0.14 -10.06 -6.85
N LEU A 245 -0.44 -10.77 -5.89
CA LEU A 245 -1.89 -10.96 -5.80
C LEU A 245 -2.43 -10.03 -4.70
N THR A 246 -3.40 -9.20 -5.04
CA THR A 246 -4.05 -8.29 -4.10
C THR A 246 -5.30 -8.95 -3.53
N VAL A 247 -5.32 -9.12 -2.20
CA VAL A 247 -6.45 -9.67 -1.45
C VAL A 247 -7.24 -8.54 -0.79
N TYR A 248 -8.56 -8.53 -0.94
CA TYR A 248 -9.43 -7.49 -0.37
C TYR A 248 -10.15 -8.03 0.88
N PRO A 249 -9.69 -7.67 2.08
CA PRO A 249 -10.28 -8.20 3.31
C PRO A 249 -11.59 -7.50 3.65
N LYS A 250 -12.35 -8.12 4.55
CA LYS A 250 -13.61 -7.57 5.08
C LYS A 250 -13.57 -7.50 6.60
N ASN A 251 -14.31 -6.55 7.16
CA ASN A 251 -14.48 -6.45 8.60
C ASN A 251 -15.33 -7.59 9.15
N PHE A 252 -15.12 -7.87 10.44
CA PHE A 252 -15.91 -8.86 11.16
C PHE A 252 -17.25 -8.25 11.60
N PRO A 253 -18.38 -8.99 11.48
CA PRO A 253 -19.70 -8.47 11.81
C PRO A 253 -19.84 -7.93 13.24
N GLN A 254 -19.13 -8.51 14.20
CA GLN A 254 -19.13 -8.07 15.60
C GLN A 254 -18.50 -6.68 15.75
N ASP A 255 -17.38 -6.42 15.07
CA ASP A 255 -16.68 -5.13 15.17
C ASP A 255 -17.47 -4.04 14.41
N ALA A 256 -18.07 -4.40 13.27
CA ALA A 256 -18.97 -3.52 12.54
C ALA A 256 -20.21 -3.15 13.37
N GLN A 257 -20.83 -4.13 14.05
CA GLN A 257 -21.94 -3.86 14.97
C GLN A 257 -21.51 -2.95 16.12
N LYS A 258 -20.31 -3.15 16.67
CA LYS A 258 -19.78 -2.29 17.73
C LYS A 258 -19.68 -0.83 17.27
N LEU A 259 -19.17 -0.59 16.06
CA LEU A 259 -19.15 0.76 15.47
C LEU A 259 -20.56 1.34 15.31
N ILE A 260 -21.48 0.56 14.74
CA ILE A 260 -22.88 0.96 14.52
C ILE A 260 -23.52 1.41 15.84
N THR A 261 -23.40 0.61 16.90
CA THR A 261 -23.97 0.92 18.21
C THR A 261 -23.27 2.11 18.89
N LEU A 262 -21.94 2.21 18.79
CA LEU A 262 -21.21 3.37 19.33
C LEU A 262 -21.66 4.67 18.68
N MET A 263 -21.95 4.67 17.38
CA MET A 263 -22.36 5.85 16.64
C MET A 263 -23.89 6.09 16.67
N GLY A 264 -24.67 5.14 17.18
CA GLY A 264 -26.14 5.23 17.24
C GLY A 264 -26.79 5.03 15.88
N TRP A 265 -26.22 4.16 15.04
CA TRP A 265 -26.70 3.88 13.69
C TRP A 265 -27.60 2.63 13.59
N ASP A 266 -27.95 1.99 14.71
CA ASP A 266 -28.69 0.71 14.72
C ASP A 266 -29.99 0.77 13.90
N ASP A 267 -30.74 1.86 14.01
CA ASP A 267 -32.03 2.01 13.32
C ASP A 267 -31.91 2.21 11.81
N ILE A 268 -30.72 2.57 11.30
CA ILE A 268 -30.47 2.88 9.88
C ILE A 268 -29.53 1.88 9.20
N ALA A 269 -28.77 1.10 9.97
CA ALA A 269 -27.66 0.28 9.46
C ALA A 269 -28.10 -0.72 8.38
N ASP A 270 -29.30 -1.26 8.52
CA ASP A 270 -29.86 -2.32 7.67
C ASP A 270 -30.96 -1.82 6.72
N ARG A 271 -31.18 -0.49 6.63
CA ARG A 271 -32.13 0.06 5.65
C ARG A 271 -31.53 -0.04 4.24
N PRO A 272 -32.34 -0.41 3.23
CA PRO A 272 -31.90 -0.37 1.84
C PRO A 272 -31.51 1.05 1.44
N LEU A 273 -30.32 1.20 0.89
CA LEU A 273 -29.74 2.42 0.34
C LEU A 273 -29.62 2.31 -1.17
N ASP A 274 -29.73 3.45 -1.84
CA ASP A 274 -29.47 3.61 -3.25
C ASP A 274 -28.36 4.64 -3.46
N LEU A 275 -27.14 4.16 -3.68
CA LEU A 275 -25.97 5.02 -3.87
C LEU A 275 -26.00 5.81 -5.17
N SER A 276 -26.88 5.47 -6.12
CA SER A 276 -27.06 6.27 -7.35
C SER A 276 -27.68 7.65 -7.09
N LEU A 277 -28.22 7.88 -5.89
CA LEU A 277 -28.75 9.17 -5.43
C LEU A 277 -27.67 10.10 -4.87
N CYS A 278 -26.44 9.61 -4.67
CA CYS A 278 -25.32 10.40 -4.18
C CYS A 278 -24.69 11.21 -5.31
N ASP A 279 -24.35 12.48 -5.05
CA ASP A 279 -23.74 13.37 -6.05
C ASP A 279 -22.38 12.86 -6.54
N SER A 280 -21.60 12.28 -5.63
CA SER A 280 -20.33 11.65 -5.94
C SER A 280 -19.99 10.56 -4.92
N LEU A 281 -19.16 9.61 -5.34
CA LEU A 281 -18.69 8.50 -4.51
C LEU A 281 -17.17 8.36 -4.63
N PRO A 282 -16.48 7.80 -3.62
CA PRO A 282 -15.07 7.48 -3.74
C PRO A 282 -14.83 6.45 -4.85
N GLN A 283 -13.76 6.61 -5.62
CA GLN A 283 -13.43 5.72 -6.74
C GLN A 283 -13.14 4.27 -6.29
N ASN A 284 -12.60 4.10 -5.08
CA ASN A 284 -12.26 2.80 -4.49
C ASN A 284 -13.40 2.22 -3.63
N LEU A 285 -14.64 2.70 -3.81
CA LEU A 285 -15.82 2.13 -3.17
C LEU A 285 -16.34 0.93 -3.98
N TYR A 286 -15.89 -0.27 -3.61
CA TYR A 286 -16.30 -1.52 -4.25
C TYR A 286 -17.53 -2.13 -3.56
N ILE A 287 -18.73 -1.75 -4.01
CA ILE A 287 -20.01 -2.27 -3.49
C ILE A 287 -21.12 -2.17 -4.56
N ASP A 288 -22.18 -2.97 -4.40
CA ASP A 288 -23.41 -2.79 -5.18
C ASP A 288 -24.05 -1.43 -4.84
N PRO A 289 -24.47 -0.62 -5.84
CA PRO A 289 -25.23 0.61 -5.59
C PRO A 289 -26.49 0.42 -4.75
N LYS A 290 -27.11 -0.77 -4.77
CA LYS A 290 -28.20 -1.18 -3.89
C LYS A 290 -27.61 -1.98 -2.73
N CYS A 291 -27.37 -1.31 -1.61
CA CYS A 291 -26.73 -1.93 -0.44
C CYS A 291 -27.31 -1.37 0.86
N THR A 292 -26.72 -1.71 2.00
CA THR A 292 -27.01 -1.11 3.31
C THR A 292 -25.79 -0.41 3.88
N LEU A 293 -25.99 0.48 4.87
CA LEU A 293 -24.88 1.09 5.60
C LEU A 293 -23.98 0.04 6.26
N ARG A 294 -24.56 -1.06 6.77
CA ARG A 294 -23.80 -2.20 7.32
C ARG A 294 -22.90 -2.83 6.28
N GLU A 295 -23.38 -3.03 5.05
CA GLU A 295 -22.56 -3.61 3.99
C GLU A 295 -21.41 -2.67 3.59
N ILE A 296 -21.63 -1.36 3.55
CA ILE A 296 -20.57 -0.36 3.36
C ILE A 296 -19.52 -0.49 4.47
N ILE A 297 -19.96 -0.56 5.73
CA ILE A 297 -19.06 -0.71 6.89
C ILE A 297 -18.26 -2.01 6.84
N LEU A 298 -18.90 -3.13 6.46
CA LEU A 298 -18.27 -4.44 6.38
C LEU A 298 -17.21 -4.53 5.28
N ASN A 299 -17.54 -3.99 4.11
CA ASN A 299 -16.78 -4.22 2.89
C ASN A 299 -15.81 -3.09 2.55
N ASN A 300 -16.03 -1.87 3.05
CA ASN A 300 -15.33 -0.68 2.54
C ASN A 300 -14.78 0.27 3.60
N ILE A 301 -15.24 0.25 4.86
CA ILE A 301 -14.78 1.20 5.89
C ILE A 301 -13.67 0.61 6.76
N ASP A 302 -12.48 1.20 6.78
CA ASP A 302 -11.36 0.71 7.61
C ASP A 302 -11.34 1.36 9.00
N PHE A 303 -12.35 1.06 9.81
CA PHE A 303 -12.42 1.52 11.20
C PHE A 303 -11.45 0.77 12.13
N THR A 304 -10.69 -0.20 11.61
CA THR A 304 -9.63 -0.90 12.35
C THR A 304 -8.25 -0.27 12.14
N ALA A 305 -8.12 0.63 11.16
CA ALA A 305 -6.91 1.38 10.90
C ALA A 305 -6.47 2.22 12.10
N ILE A 306 -5.18 2.54 12.11
CA ILE A 306 -4.63 3.55 13.02
C ILE A 306 -5.16 4.92 12.56
N PRO A 307 -5.80 5.70 13.44
CA PRO A 307 -6.35 6.99 13.07
C PRO A 307 -5.23 7.95 12.69
N ARG A 308 -5.38 8.59 11.53
CA ARG A 308 -4.51 9.69 11.10
C ARG A 308 -4.93 10.98 11.80
N ARG A 309 -4.04 11.97 11.80
CA ARG A 309 -4.32 13.32 12.32
C ARG A 309 -5.57 13.94 11.69
N SER A 310 -5.75 13.80 10.38
CA SER A 310 -6.93 14.25 9.64
C SER A 310 -8.25 13.67 10.18
N PHE A 311 -8.25 12.39 10.57
CA PHE A 311 -9.39 11.71 11.17
C PHE A 311 -9.68 12.25 12.57
N LEU A 312 -8.66 12.41 13.42
CA LEU A 312 -8.81 12.98 14.76
C LEU A 312 -9.33 14.43 14.71
N LYS A 313 -8.83 15.23 13.76
CA LYS A 313 -9.36 16.57 13.46
C LYS A 313 -10.84 16.50 13.12
N SER A 314 -11.23 15.55 12.26
CA SER A 314 -12.62 15.35 11.86
C SER A 314 -13.52 14.97 13.04
N MET A 315 -13.06 14.08 13.93
CA MET A 315 -13.79 13.72 15.16
C MET A 315 -14.07 14.92 16.07
N SER A 316 -13.12 15.87 16.17
CA SER A 316 -13.25 17.04 17.05
C SER A 316 -14.50 17.89 16.76
N TYR A 317 -14.95 17.91 15.50
CA TYR A 317 -16.15 18.63 15.09
C TYR A 317 -17.44 18.05 15.64
N PHE A 318 -17.43 16.76 15.97
CA PHE A 318 -18.61 15.99 16.36
C PHE A 318 -18.58 15.58 17.84
N SER A 319 -17.67 16.15 18.63
CA SER A 319 -17.65 15.99 20.09
C SER A 319 -18.55 17.01 20.76
N THR A 320 -19.43 16.56 21.65
CA THR A 320 -20.24 17.42 22.53
C THR A 320 -19.53 17.80 23.84
N ASN A 321 -18.44 17.11 24.20
CA ASN A 321 -17.64 17.41 25.39
C ASN A 321 -16.45 18.32 24.99
N PRO A 322 -16.29 19.50 25.63
CA PRO A 322 -15.16 20.42 25.38
C PRO A 322 -13.78 19.80 25.59
N ASP A 323 -13.57 19.02 26.65
CA ASP A 323 -12.27 18.42 26.98
C ASP A 323 -11.89 17.37 25.93
N HIS A 324 -12.86 16.55 25.50
CA HIS A 324 -12.65 15.59 24.42
C HIS A 324 -12.31 16.30 23.11
N LYS A 325 -12.99 17.43 22.82
CA LYS A 325 -12.74 18.22 21.62
C LYS A 325 -11.35 18.82 21.63
N GLU A 326 -10.95 19.43 22.75
CA GLU A 326 -9.62 20.01 22.95
C GLU A 326 -8.54 18.95 22.75
N ARG A 327 -8.66 17.80 23.42
CA ARG A 327 -7.69 16.72 23.31
C ARG A 327 -7.56 16.15 21.89
N LEU A 328 -8.68 16.02 21.17
CA LEU A 328 -8.66 15.61 19.76
C LEU A 328 -7.94 16.63 18.87
N LEU A 329 -8.08 17.93 19.16
CA LEU A 329 -7.39 19.00 18.42
C LEU A 329 -5.89 19.04 18.76
N GLU A 330 -5.49 18.83 20.01
CA GLU A 330 -4.08 18.75 20.41
C GLU A 330 -3.33 17.72 19.56
N PHE A 331 -3.89 16.52 19.35
CA PHE A 331 -3.27 15.50 18.49
C PHE A 331 -3.05 15.92 17.02
N THR A 332 -3.61 17.04 16.59
CA THR A 332 -3.45 17.60 15.23
C THR A 332 -2.43 18.74 15.17
N MET A 333 -1.93 19.19 16.31
CA MET A 333 -0.98 20.29 16.42
C MET A 333 0.45 19.78 16.37
N THR A 334 1.35 20.59 15.81
CA THR A 334 2.77 20.26 15.69
C THR A 334 3.43 20.11 17.07
N GLU A 335 3.03 20.93 18.06
CA GLU A 335 3.61 20.88 19.40
C GLU A 335 3.35 19.57 20.15
N TYR A 336 2.31 18.82 19.76
CA TYR A 336 1.85 17.59 20.42
C TYR A 336 2.02 16.34 19.55
N LEU A 337 2.89 16.39 18.53
CA LEU A 337 3.11 15.26 17.61
C LEU A 337 3.59 14.00 18.33
N ASP A 338 4.47 14.12 19.32
CA ASP A 338 4.96 12.95 20.07
C ASP A 338 3.84 12.29 20.87
N GLU A 339 2.94 13.09 21.46
CA GLU A 339 1.74 12.58 22.15
C GLU A 339 0.79 11.88 21.18
N TYR A 340 0.60 12.42 19.97
CA TYR A 340 -0.13 11.74 18.91
C TYR A 340 0.53 10.40 18.53
N PHE A 341 1.86 10.36 18.37
CA PHE A 341 2.56 9.12 18.03
C PHE A 341 2.46 8.08 19.14
N ASP A 342 2.62 8.47 20.41
CA ASP A 342 2.43 7.59 21.56
C ASP A 342 1.00 7.09 21.67
N TYR A 343 0.04 7.99 21.45
CA TYR A 343 -1.38 7.65 21.43
C TYR A 343 -1.67 6.71 20.24
N ALA A 344 -1.67 7.16 18.99
CA ALA A 344 -2.14 6.36 17.86
C ALA A 344 -1.10 5.34 17.36
N THR A 345 0.03 5.82 16.85
CA THR A 345 0.94 5.04 15.99
C THR A 345 1.75 3.98 16.74
N ARG A 346 2.46 4.35 17.82
CA ARG A 346 3.32 3.47 18.62
C ARG A 346 2.50 2.44 19.40
N SER A 347 1.34 2.84 19.94
CA SER A 347 0.43 1.91 20.64
C SER A 347 -0.43 1.05 19.69
N ARG A 348 -0.48 1.44 18.40
CA ARG A 348 -1.29 0.83 17.33
C ARG A 348 -2.77 0.81 17.70
N ARG A 349 -3.27 1.93 18.24
CA ARG A 349 -4.67 2.10 18.61
C ARG A 349 -5.52 2.20 17.35
N SER A 350 -6.60 1.43 17.29
CA SER A 350 -7.53 1.47 16.15
C SER A 350 -8.52 2.63 16.26
N ILE A 351 -9.07 3.09 15.13
CA ILE A 351 -10.16 4.07 15.09
C ILE A 351 -11.32 3.65 16.01
N LEU A 352 -11.73 2.38 15.98
CA LEU A 352 -12.81 1.87 16.84
C LEU A 352 -12.50 2.08 18.34
N GLU A 353 -11.26 1.81 18.77
CA GLU A 353 -10.85 2.04 20.15
C GLU A 353 -10.81 3.52 20.53
N VAL A 354 -10.45 4.40 19.60
CA VAL A 354 -10.54 5.85 19.83
C VAL A 354 -12.00 6.29 20.00
N LEU A 355 -12.92 5.76 19.21
CA LEU A 355 -14.36 6.05 19.35
C LEU A 355 -14.97 5.48 20.64
N GLU A 356 -14.41 4.39 21.18
CA GLU A 356 -14.77 3.86 22.50
C GLU A 356 -14.31 4.77 23.65
N GLU A 357 -13.17 5.45 23.49
CA GLU A 357 -12.61 6.36 24.48
C GLU A 357 -13.28 7.74 24.44
N PHE A 358 -13.41 8.32 23.24
CA PHE A 358 -14.04 9.63 23.02
C PHE A 358 -15.56 9.52 22.88
N THR A 359 -16.24 9.05 23.93
CA THR A 359 -17.67 8.70 23.95
C THR A 359 -18.65 9.83 23.57
N SER A 360 -18.23 11.09 23.69
CA SER A 360 -19.00 12.27 23.27
C SER A 360 -19.04 12.47 21.75
N VAL A 361 -18.19 11.77 21.00
CA VAL A 361 -18.14 11.87 19.54
C VAL A 361 -19.26 11.05 18.93
N LYS A 362 -20.09 11.70 18.10
CA LYS A 362 -21.14 11.04 17.30
C LYS A 362 -20.99 11.41 15.84
N LEU A 363 -20.34 10.54 15.08
CA LEU A 363 -20.13 10.77 13.66
C LEU A 363 -21.45 10.57 12.89
N PRO A 364 -21.81 11.50 11.99
CA PRO A 364 -23.00 11.35 11.16
C PRO A 364 -22.84 10.22 10.14
N ALA A 365 -23.85 9.37 10.00
CA ALA A 365 -23.83 8.24 9.06
C ALA A 365 -23.74 8.71 7.60
N GLU A 366 -24.33 9.87 7.30
CA GLU A 366 -24.26 10.48 5.97
C GLU A 366 -22.84 10.85 5.55
N ARG A 367 -21.90 10.99 6.50
CA ARG A 367 -20.49 11.30 6.23
C ARG A 367 -19.55 10.11 6.42
N VAL A 368 -20.07 8.88 6.49
CA VAL A 368 -19.23 7.69 6.71
C VAL A 368 -18.12 7.55 5.67
N LEU A 369 -18.41 7.86 4.40
CA LEU A 369 -17.45 7.82 3.28
C LEU A 369 -16.50 9.03 3.24
N ASP A 370 -16.87 10.14 3.88
CA ASP A 370 -16.11 11.40 3.93
C ASP A 370 -15.09 11.43 5.08
N ILE A 371 -15.41 10.75 6.18
CA ILE A 371 -14.64 10.79 7.43
C ILE A 371 -13.73 9.57 7.57
N PHE A 372 -14.24 8.35 7.36
CA PHE A 372 -13.44 7.15 7.58
C PHE A 372 -12.53 6.82 6.39
N PRO A 373 -11.33 6.27 6.64
CA PRO A 373 -10.54 5.70 5.56
C PRO A 373 -11.26 4.49 4.94
N LEU A 374 -11.04 4.28 3.65
CA LEU A 374 -11.54 3.08 2.97
C LEU A 374 -10.58 1.90 3.11
N ILE A 375 -11.12 0.69 3.19
CA ILE A 375 -10.36 -0.56 3.16
C ILE A 375 -9.64 -0.65 1.81
N ARG A 376 -8.32 -0.90 1.87
CA ARG A 376 -7.51 -1.18 0.68
C ARG A 376 -7.22 -2.66 0.54
N GLY A 377 -7.06 -3.09 -0.70
CA GLY A 377 -6.49 -4.39 -1.01
C GLY A 377 -5.07 -4.52 -0.47
N ARG A 378 -4.68 -5.73 -0.09
CA ARG A 378 -3.34 -6.05 0.41
C ARG A 378 -2.59 -6.89 -0.59
N ASP A 379 -1.47 -6.36 -1.06
CA ASP A 379 -0.58 -7.06 -1.98
C ASP A 379 0.25 -8.11 -1.25
N PHE A 380 0.34 -9.28 -1.85
CA PHE A 380 1.25 -10.35 -1.46
C PHE A 380 2.00 -10.84 -2.69
N SER A 381 3.33 -10.94 -2.59
CA SER A 381 4.16 -11.51 -3.64
C SER A 381 3.73 -12.95 -3.92
N ILE A 382 3.55 -13.27 -5.20
CA ILE A 382 3.23 -14.63 -5.61
C ILE A 382 4.44 -15.53 -5.35
N ALA A 383 4.20 -16.67 -4.69
CA ALA A 383 5.22 -17.58 -4.17
C ALA A 383 5.49 -18.80 -5.08
N ASN A 384 4.75 -18.97 -6.17
CA ASN A 384 4.95 -20.04 -7.15
C ASN A 384 5.01 -19.51 -8.59
N GLY A 385 5.66 -20.26 -9.49
CA GLY A 385 5.91 -19.83 -10.87
C GLY A 385 6.04 -21.01 -11.82
N GLY A 386 6.21 -20.73 -13.11
CA GLY A 386 6.40 -21.77 -14.13
C GLY A 386 5.30 -22.83 -14.10
N ILE A 387 5.69 -24.11 -14.13
CA ILE A 387 4.75 -25.25 -14.15
C ILE A 387 3.90 -25.32 -12.87
N LYS A 388 4.38 -24.78 -11.74
CA LYS A 388 3.67 -24.80 -10.45
C LYS A 388 2.43 -23.89 -10.43
N LEU A 389 2.25 -23.03 -11.45
CA LEU A 389 1.02 -22.25 -11.64
C LEU A 389 -0.12 -23.09 -12.23
N ASN A 390 0.17 -24.27 -12.79
CA ASN A 390 -0.87 -25.16 -13.29
C ASN A 390 -1.57 -25.86 -12.14
N HIS A 391 -2.90 -25.87 -12.18
CA HIS A 391 -3.66 -26.70 -11.26
C HIS A 391 -3.38 -28.19 -11.52
N PRO A 392 -3.30 -29.05 -10.48
CA PRO A 392 -2.91 -30.46 -10.64
C PRO A 392 -3.82 -31.28 -11.55
N THR A 393 -5.10 -30.92 -11.66
CA THR A 393 -6.11 -31.73 -12.37
C THR A 393 -6.95 -30.95 -13.39
N ASP A 394 -6.82 -29.63 -13.48
CA ASP A 394 -7.65 -28.80 -14.38
C ASP A 394 -6.83 -27.70 -15.04
N GLU A 395 -6.53 -27.86 -16.32
CA GLU A 395 -5.73 -26.90 -17.09
C GLU A 395 -6.32 -25.48 -17.17
N ASN A 396 -7.62 -25.34 -16.91
CA ASN A 396 -8.35 -24.07 -16.94
C ASN A 396 -8.25 -23.28 -15.63
N ILE A 397 -7.59 -23.85 -14.62
CA ILE A 397 -7.37 -23.21 -13.35
C ILE A 397 -5.88 -22.87 -13.21
N THR A 398 -5.61 -21.63 -12.79
CA THR A 398 -4.29 -21.21 -12.31
C THR A 398 -4.26 -21.36 -10.79
N ARG A 399 -3.30 -22.14 -10.27
CA ARG A 399 -3.01 -22.25 -8.84
C ARG A 399 -2.01 -21.17 -8.47
N VAL A 400 -2.40 -20.24 -7.59
CA VAL A 400 -1.52 -19.17 -7.07
C VAL A 400 -1.27 -19.42 -5.59
N GLU A 401 -0.01 -19.41 -5.17
CA GLU A 401 0.41 -19.59 -3.79
C GLU A 401 0.97 -18.28 -3.23
N LEU A 402 0.66 -17.96 -1.97
CA LEU A 402 1.18 -16.81 -1.25
C LEU A 402 1.86 -17.28 0.04
N LEU A 403 3.02 -16.72 0.37
CA LEU A 403 3.70 -16.95 1.64
C LEU A 403 3.42 -15.76 2.57
N VAL A 404 2.51 -15.96 3.52
CA VAL A 404 1.93 -14.87 4.32
C VAL A 404 2.35 -14.98 5.77
N ALA A 405 3.08 -13.98 6.27
CA ALA A 405 3.32 -13.81 7.70
C ALA A 405 2.14 -13.06 8.35
N LEU A 406 1.36 -13.75 9.18
CA LEU A 406 0.22 -13.13 9.87
C LEU A 406 0.72 -12.16 10.94
N VAL A 407 0.18 -10.94 10.89
CA VAL A 407 0.49 -9.91 11.86
C VAL A 407 -0.31 -10.18 13.13
N LYS A 408 0.36 -10.68 14.18
CA LYS A 408 -0.23 -10.88 15.52
C LYS A 408 0.82 -10.59 16.59
N TYR A 409 0.67 -9.50 17.33
CA TYR A 409 1.64 -9.07 18.36
C TYR A 409 0.93 -8.39 19.52
N ARG A 410 1.62 -8.16 20.63
CA ARG A 410 1.08 -7.37 21.76
C ARG A 410 1.76 -6.00 21.79
N THR A 411 0.99 -4.94 22.04
CA THR A 411 1.55 -3.60 22.27
C THR A 411 1.58 -3.26 23.76
N ILE A 412 1.99 -2.03 24.10
CA ILE A 412 1.94 -1.48 25.47
C ILE A 412 0.55 -1.65 26.11
N LEU A 413 -0.50 -1.64 25.28
CA LEU A 413 -1.89 -1.85 25.69
C LEU A 413 -2.22 -3.31 26.05
N ARG A 414 -1.25 -4.24 25.98
CA ARG A 414 -1.31 -5.69 26.30
C ARG A 414 -2.36 -6.52 25.52
N LYS A 415 -3.28 -5.88 24.79
CA LYS A 415 -4.23 -6.51 23.88
C LYS A 415 -3.49 -7.02 22.62
N PRO A 416 -3.79 -8.24 22.14
CA PRO A 416 -3.24 -8.71 20.87
C PRO A 416 -3.73 -7.81 19.73
N ARG A 417 -2.78 -7.24 18.98
CA ARG A 417 -2.99 -6.52 17.73
C ARG A 417 -2.92 -7.49 16.58
N GLN A 418 -3.90 -7.42 15.71
CA GLN A 418 -3.97 -8.21 14.50
C GLN A 418 -4.38 -7.32 13.33
N GLY A 419 -3.68 -7.43 12.20
CA GLY A 419 -4.06 -6.71 11.00
C GLY A 419 -5.35 -7.25 10.40
N LEU A 420 -6.18 -6.38 9.81
CA LEU A 420 -7.47 -6.75 9.20
C LEU A 420 -7.32 -7.92 8.20
N CYS A 421 -6.40 -7.79 7.24
CA CYS A 421 -6.17 -8.85 6.24
C CYS A 421 -5.59 -10.13 6.86
N SER A 422 -4.74 -10.03 7.88
CA SER A 422 -4.22 -11.22 8.57
C SER A 422 -5.32 -11.95 9.34
N ARG A 423 -6.22 -11.23 10.02
CA ARG A 423 -7.38 -11.82 10.69
C ARG A 423 -8.36 -12.43 9.70
N TYR A 424 -8.58 -11.75 8.58
CA TYR A 424 -9.42 -12.25 7.49
C TYR A 424 -8.89 -13.59 6.95
N LEU A 425 -7.61 -13.64 6.54
CA LEU A 425 -6.98 -14.87 6.04
C LEU A 425 -6.86 -15.97 7.11
N GLU A 426 -6.64 -15.63 8.38
CA GLU A 426 -6.58 -16.62 9.47
C GLU A 426 -7.90 -17.40 9.60
N ASN A 427 -9.04 -16.72 9.40
CA ASN A 427 -10.39 -17.24 9.63
C ASN A 427 -11.15 -17.57 8.34
N LEU A 428 -10.55 -17.39 7.17
CA LEU A 428 -11.19 -17.69 5.89
C LEU A 428 -11.28 -19.21 5.69
N PRO A 429 -12.49 -19.80 5.61
CA PRO A 429 -12.63 -21.24 5.44
C PRO A 429 -12.14 -21.70 4.06
N VAL A 430 -11.49 -22.86 4.00
CA VAL A 430 -11.16 -23.52 2.72
C VAL A 430 -12.44 -23.74 1.92
N GLY A 431 -12.37 -23.51 0.61
CA GLY A 431 -13.51 -23.50 -0.31
C GLY A 431 -14.21 -22.14 -0.44
N SER A 432 -13.84 -21.13 0.37
CA SER A 432 -14.42 -19.78 0.24
C SER A 432 -13.94 -19.10 -1.04
N SER A 433 -14.86 -18.41 -1.73
CA SER A 433 -14.53 -17.57 -2.87
C SER A 433 -14.40 -16.10 -2.45
N LEU A 434 -13.46 -15.39 -3.09
CA LEU A 434 -13.23 -13.97 -2.90
C LEU A 434 -12.80 -13.33 -4.22
N THR A 435 -12.98 -12.01 -4.33
CA THR A 435 -12.42 -11.24 -5.45
C THR A 435 -10.97 -10.87 -5.13
N VAL A 436 -10.06 -11.14 -6.06
CA VAL A 436 -8.64 -10.73 -6.01
C VAL A 436 -8.29 -9.96 -7.27
N THR A 437 -7.22 -9.17 -7.24
CA THR A 437 -6.65 -8.59 -8.45
C THR A 437 -5.20 -9.02 -8.59
N HIS A 438 -4.73 -9.07 -9.83
CA HIS A 438 -3.34 -9.33 -10.16
C HIS A 438 -2.65 -8.00 -10.42
N LYS A 439 -1.55 -7.76 -9.71
CA LYS A 439 -0.74 -6.57 -9.85
C LYS A 439 0.58 -6.94 -10.51
N PRO A 440 0.75 -6.66 -11.81
CA PRO A 440 2.01 -6.93 -12.48
C PRO A 440 3.10 -6.00 -11.98
N VAL A 441 4.30 -6.54 -11.75
CA VAL A 441 5.49 -5.74 -11.44
C VAL A 441 6.35 -5.65 -12.69
N LEU A 442 6.88 -4.46 -12.97
CA LEU A 442 7.87 -4.27 -14.05
C LEU A 442 9.20 -4.85 -13.58
N SER A 443 9.30 -6.18 -13.56
CA SER A 443 10.50 -6.88 -13.13
C SER A 443 11.31 -7.36 -14.34
N PRO A 444 12.53 -6.84 -14.57
CA PRO A 444 13.34 -7.24 -15.71
C PRO A 444 14.12 -8.55 -15.46
N ILE A 445 13.69 -9.41 -14.52
CA ILE A 445 14.51 -10.52 -14.00
C ILE A 445 14.11 -11.92 -14.48
N HIS A 446 12.96 -12.06 -15.16
CA HIS A 446 12.42 -13.36 -15.58
C HIS A 446 12.47 -13.54 -17.11
N GLY A 447 12.11 -14.73 -17.61
CA GLY A 447 12.06 -15.05 -19.03
C GLY A 447 13.35 -15.68 -19.59
N PRO A 448 13.31 -16.17 -20.84
CA PRO A 448 14.35 -17.08 -21.38
C PRO A 448 15.73 -16.43 -21.55
N GLN A 449 15.79 -15.11 -21.79
CA GLN A 449 17.07 -14.39 -21.87
C GLN A 449 17.71 -14.23 -20.49
N ASN A 450 16.90 -13.89 -19.48
CA ASN A 450 17.37 -13.74 -18.11
C ASN A 450 17.69 -15.08 -17.46
N ALA A 451 17.00 -16.17 -17.85
CA ALA A 451 17.32 -17.53 -17.45
C ALA A 451 18.77 -17.93 -17.77
N GLN A 452 19.37 -17.37 -18.83
CA GLN A 452 20.76 -17.63 -19.24
C GLN A 452 21.80 -16.82 -18.45
N ARG A 453 21.37 -15.89 -17.59
CA ARG A 453 22.26 -15.10 -16.72
C ARG A 453 22.29 -15.74 -15.34
N PRO A 454 23.46 -15.81 -14.65
CA PRO A 454 23.52 -16.33 -13.29
C PRO A 454 22.56 -15.60 -12.35
N LEU A 455 21.97 -16.31 -11.39
CA LEU A 455 21.09 -15.73 -10.37
C LEU A 455 21.74 -15.82 -8.99
N VAL A 456 21.88 -14.69 -8.31
CA VAL A 456 22.19 -14.63 -6.87
C VAL A 456 20.96 -14.09 -6.15
N ALA A 457 20.20 -14.99 -5.55
CA ALA A 457 18.99 -14.67 -4.80
C ALA A 457 19.31 -14.57 -3.30
N ILE A 458 18.87 -13.49 -2.67
CA ILE A 458 19.06 -13.22 -1.25
C ILE A 458 17.68 -12.99 -0.65
N ALA A 459 17.26 -13.87 0.25
CA ALA A 459 15.92 -13.83 0.84
C ALA A 459 15.97 -13.94 2.36
N THR A 460 15.06 -13.23 3.03
CA THR A 460 14.80 -13.44 4.45
C THR A 460 13.30 -13.53 4.74
N GLY A 461 12.88 -14.42 5.64
CA GLY A 461 11.49 -14.60 6.01
C GLY A 461 10.59 -14.84 4.80
N THR A 462 9.50 -14.07 4.71
CA THR A 462 8.56 -14.14 3.57
C THR A 462 9.13 -13.52 2.28
N GLY A 463 10.32 -12.91 2.33
CA GLY A 463 11.16 -12.55 1.18
C GLY A 463 11.42 -13.70 0.21
N LEU A 464 11.24 -14.94 0.68
CA LEU A 464 11.38 -16.12 -0.15
C LEU A 464 10.27 -16.27 -1.22
N ALA A 465 9.11 -15.63 -1.06
CA ALA A 465 8.00 -15.75 -2.01
C ALA A 465 8.38 -15.43 -3.46
N PRO A 466 8.79 -14.18 -3.80
CA PRO A 466 9.14 -13.84 -5.17
C PRO A 466 10.35 -14.63 -5.69
N ILE A 467 11.30 -14.97 -4.81
CA ILE A 467 12.47 -15.79 -5.15
C ILE A 467 12.07 -17.22 -5.52
N ARG A 468 11.16 -17.84 -4.77
CA ARG A 468 10.63 -19.18 -5.07
C ARG A 468 9.89 -19.18 -6.41
N ALA A 469 9.08 -18.17 -6.69
CA ALA A 469 8.45 -18.00 -8.00
C ALA A 469 9.48 -17.88 -9.14
N LEU A 470 10.55 -17.10 -8.94
CA LEU A 470 11.62 -16.94 -9.92
C LEU A 470 12.39 -18.23 -10.17
N ILE A 471 12.76 -18.97 -9.12
CA ILE A 471 13.45 -20.26 -9.25
C ILE A 471 12.55 -21.25 -9.99
N HIS A 472 11.26 -21.34 -9.65
CA HIS A 472 10.32 -22.19 -10.37
C HIS A 472 10.23 -21.85 -11.87
N GLU A 473 10.16 -20.56 -12.21
CA GLU A 473 10.15 -20.12 -13.60
C GLU A 473 11.44 -20.50 -14.33
N ARG A 474 12.60 -20.25 -13.72
CA ARG A 474 13.91 -20.57 -14.29
C ARG A 474 14.11 -22.06 -14.55
N LEU A 475 13.59 -22.92 -13.68
CA LEU A 475 13.64 -24.36 -13.84
C LEU A 475 12.84 -24.86 -15.06
N THR A 476 11.93 -24.06 -15.61
CA THR A 476 11.21 -24.40 -16.86
C THR A 476 12.04 -24.16 -18.12
N HIS A 477 13.13 -23.38 -18.03
CA HIS A 477 13.99 -23.09 -19.17
C HIS A 477 15.11 -24.15 -19.31
N PRO A 478 15.39 -24.60 -20.55
CA PRO A 478 16.41 -25.60 -20.80
C PRO A 478 17.83 -25.05 -20.61
N SER A 479 18.06 -23.81 -21.06
CA SER A 479 19.35 -23.13 -20.97
C SER A 479 19.37 -22.18 -19.77
N ARG A 480 19.42 -22.74 -18.57
CA ARG A 480 19.53 -21.96 -17.32
C ARG A 480 20.97 -21.88 -16.84
N ALA A 481 21.39 -20.68 -16.46
CA ALA A 481 22.67 -20.44 -15.81
C ALA A 481 22.60 -20.77 -14.30
N PRO A 482 23.76 -20.92 -13.62
CA PRO A 482 23.83 -21.25 -12.20
C PRO A 482 23.00 -20.33 -11.32
N MET A 483 22.45 -20.89 -10.25
CA MET A 483 21.63 -20.17 -9.28
C MET A 483 22.20 -20.40 -7.87
N HIS A 484 22.30 -19.32 -7.09
CA HIS A 484 22.72 -19.35 -5.70
C HIS A 484 21.63 -18.69 -4.85
N LEU A 485 21.16 -19.38 -3.82
CA LEU A 485 20.19 -18.88 -2.86
C LEU A 485 20.86 -18.68 -1.50
N PHE A 486 20.94 -17.42 -1.06
CA PHE A 486 21.30 -17.03 0.30
C PHE A 486 20.02 -16.79 1.08
N PHE A 487 19.65 -17.73 1.94
CA PHE A 487 18.40 -17.68 2.70
C PHE A 487 18.67 -17.53 4.20
N GLY A 488 18.10 -16.48 4.81
CA GLY A 488 18.28 -16.19 6.22
C GLY A 488 16.98 -16.18 7.01
N ASN A 489 16.98 -16.85 8.15
CA ASN A 489 15.83 -16.90 9.06
C ASN A 489 16.25 -17.08 10.53
N ARG A 490 15.30 -17.27 11.46
CA ARG A 490 15.65 -17.35 12.88
C ARG A 490 16.19 -18.72 13.25
N ASN A 491 15.49 -19.79 12.89
CA ASN A 491 15.71 -21.13 13.39
C ASN A 491 15.45 -22.20 12.32
N ARG A 492 16.40 -23.10 12.12
CA ARG A 492 16.29 -24.18 11.12
C ARG A 492 15.01 -24.99 11.25
N ASP A 493 14.68 -25.39 12.47
CA ASP A 493 13.55 -26.30 12.73
C ASP A 493 12.19 -25.58 12.77
N ALA A 494 12.15 -24.25 12.66
CA ALA A 494 10.92 -23.48 12.81
C ALA A 494 10.55 -22.63 11.61
N ASP A 495 11.52 -22.06 10.89
CA ASP A 495 11.27 -21.16 9.76
C ASP A 495 12.16 -21.45 8.55
N TYR A 496 12.71 -22.67 8.38
CA TYR A 496 13.33 -23.09 7.11
C TYR A 496 12.26 -23.49 6.06
N PHE A 497 11.61 -22.50 5.47
CA PHE A 497 10.52 -22.70 4.51
C PHE A 497 10.96 -23.46 3.25
N PHE A 498 10.13 -24.42 2.82
CA PHE A 498 10.30 -25.22 1.60
C PHE A 498 11.64 -25.98 1.52
N HIS A 499 12.21 -26.39 2.65
CA HIS A 499 13.51 -27.08 2.68
C HIS A 499 13.57 -28.29 1.74
N ASP A 500 12.49 -29.06 1.63
CA ASP A 500 12.42 -30.22 0.73
C ASP A 500 12.61 -29.85 -0.76
N GLU A 501 12.08 -28.69 -1.18
CA GLU A 501 12.24 -28.18 -2.54
C GLU A 501 13.67 -27.75 -2.81
N TRP A 502 14.30 -27.10 -1.83
CA TRP A 502 15.69 -26.66 -1.90
C TRP A 502 16.67 -27.82 -1.91
N ASP A 503 16.46 -28.81 -1.03
CA ASP A 503 17.27 -30.01 -0.96
C ASP A 503 17.18 -30.82 -2.27
N ALA A 504 15.99 -30.88 -2.89
CA ALA A 504 15.83 -31.49 -4.21
C ALA A 504 16.58 -30.73 -5.30
N ALA A 505 16.45 -29.40 -5.35
CA ALA A 505 17.14 -28.58 -6.34
C ALA A 505 18.68 -28.67 -6.22
N VAL A 506 19.21 -28.77 -5.00
CA VAL A 506 20.64 -29.01 -4.74
C VAL A 506 21.07 -30.37 -5.26
N ARG A 507 20.32 -31.44 -4.95
CA ARG A 507 20.63 -32.81 -5.43
C ARG A 507 20.66 -32.90 -6.95
N ASP A 508 19.77 -32.19 -7.62
CA ASP A 508 19.68 -32.16 -9.08
C ASP A 508 20.73 -31.23 -9.72
N GLY A 509 21.59 -30.59 -8.93
CA GLY A 509 22.63 -29.67 -9.41
C GLY A 509 22.08 -28.36 -9.98
N ASN A 510 20.84 -28.00 -9.64
CA ASN A 510 20.15 -26.83 -10.17
C ASN A 510 20.34 -25.56 -9.32
N LEU A 511 20.70 -25.70 -8.05
CA LEU A 511 20.73 -24.60 -7.09
C LEU A 511 21.78 -24.87 -6.01
N ASP A 512 22.62 -23.87 -5.71
CA ASP A 512 23.39 -23.86 -4.46
C ASP A 512 22.60 -23.10 -3.39
N VAL A 513 22.58 -23.60 -2.15
CA VAL A 513 21.80 -22.99 -1.05
C VAL A 513 22.69 -22.74 0.15
N PHE A 514 22.70 -21.49 0.63
CA PHE A 514 23.46 -21.00 1.77
C PHE A 514 22.49 -20.51 2.85
N LEU A 515 22.58 -21.07 4.05
CA LEU A 515 21.58 -20.90 5.10
C LEU A 515 22.12 -20.13 6.30
N ALA A 516 21.47 -19.01 6.65
CA ALA A 516 21.81 -18.20 7.81
C ALA A 516 20.70 -18.29 8.87
N PHE A 517 20.92 -19.08 9.92
CA PHE A 517 20.00 -19.14 11.06
C PHE A 517 20.51 -18.26 12.20
N SER A 518 19.80 -17.15 12.46
CA SER A 518 20.29 -16.12 13.38
C SER A 518 20.15 -16.45 14.87
N ARG A 519 19.44 -17.53 15.22
CA ARG A 519 19.12 -17.90 16.62
C ARG A 519 19.45 -19.34 17.02
N ASP A 520 20.03 -20.14 16.13
CA ASP A 520 20.41 -21.53 16.44
C ASP A 520 21.72 -21.61 17.25
N GLN A 521 22.46 -20.50 17.31
CA GLN A 521 23.71 -20.37 18.05
C GLN A 521 23.81 -19.00 18.74
N ARG A 522 24.78 -18.86 19.65
CA ARG A 522 24.98 -17.63 20.45
C ARG A 522 25.33 -16.41 19.59
N THR A 523 26.16 -16.62 18.57
CA THR A 523 26.57 -15.56 17.63
C THR A 523 25.57 -15.48 16.48
N LYS A 524 25.01 -14.30 16.24
CA LYS A 524 24.05 -14.15 15.14
C LYS A 524 24.77 -14.25 13.80
N ILE A 525 24.27 -15.13 12.93
CA ILE A 525 24.70 -15.27 11.54
C ILE A 525 23.56 -14.77 10.67
N TYR A 526 23.88 -13.88 9.73
CA TYR A 526 22.93 -13.32 8.77
C TYR A 526 23.40 -13.55 7.33
N VAL A 527 22.53 -13.28 6.36
CA VAL A 527 22.82 -13.48 4.93
C VAL A 527 24.05 -12.69 4.46
N GLN A 528 24.26 -11.47 4.96
CA GLN A 528 25.44 -10.68 4.62
C GLN A 528 26.75 -11.28 5.12
N ASP A 529 26.71 -12.12 6.15
CA ASP A 529 27.90 -12.79 6.66
C ASP A 529 28.30 -13.92 5.70
N LEU A 530 27.31 -14.72 5.26
CA LEU A 530 27.51 -15.77 4.26
C LEU A 530 27.93 -15.22 2.89
N LEU A 531 27.38 -14.08 2.48
CA LEU A 531 27.77 -13.41 1.22
C LEU A 531 29.25 -13.02 1.24
N ARG A 532 29.78 -12.57 2.38
CA ARG A 532 31.22 -12.25 2.52
C ARG A 532 32.08 -13.50 2.54
N GLU A 533 31.62 -14.55 3.22
CA GLU A 533 32.32 -15.84 3.23
C GLU A 533 32.44 -16.43 1.81
N GLU A 534 31.36 -16.34 1.04
CA GLU A 534 31.29 -16.83 -0.35
C GLU A 534 31.72 -15.78 -1.40
N ALA A 535 32.40 -14.69 -1.00
CA ALA A 535 32.76 -13.61 -1.91
C ALA A 535 33.48 -14.08 -3.19
N LYS A 536 34.38 -15.07 -3.06
CA LYS A 536 35.08 -15.68 -4.19
C LYS A 536 34.15 -16.38 -5.17
N ARG A 537 33.09 -17.04 -4.68
CA ARG A 537 32.09 -17.69 -5.52
C ARG A 537 31.26 -16.67 -6.30
N LEU A 538 31.03 -15.50 -5.70
CA LEU A 538 30.23 -14.43 -6.31
C LEU A 538 30.97 -13.69 -7.45
N GLU A 539 32.29 -13.84 -7.58
CA GLU A 539 33.05 -13.22 -8.68
C GLU A 539 32.54 -13.66 -10.06
N GLY A 540 32.27 -14.95 -10.27
CA GLY A 540 31.74 -15.47 -11.54
C GLY A 540 30.41 -14.82 -11.92
N PRO A 541 29.36 -14.93 -11.06
CA PRO A 541 28.10 -14.24 -11.28
C PRO A 541 28.22 -12.73 -11.52
N ILE A 542 29.16 -12.03 -10.87
CA ILE A 542 29.39 -10.60 -11.13
C ILE A 542 29.95 -10.37 -12.54
N MET A 543 30.98 -11.12 -12.92
CA MET A 543 31.64 -10.97 -14.22
C MET A 543 30.73 -11.37 -15.39
N ASP A 544 29.85 -12.35 -15.17
CA ASP A 544 28.90 -12.86 -16.16
C ASP A 544 27.60 -12.04 -16.24
N ASN A 545 27.62 -10.80 -15.72
CA ASN A 545 26.46 -9.91 -15.68
C ASN A 545 25.22 -10.55 -15.05
N GLY A 546 25.41 -11.17 -13.88
CA GLY A 546 24.39 -11.85 -13.12
C GLY A 546 23.25 -10.95 -12.66
N ILE A 547 22.16 -11.59 -12.28
CA ILE A 547 20.99 -10.98 -11.67
C ILE A 547 21.09 -11.17 -10.16
N PHE A 548 21.08 -10.08 -9.42
CA PHE A 548 21.07 -10.06 -7.97
C PHE A 548 19.69 -9.65 -7.49
N CYS A 549 19.01 -10.54 -6.77
CA CYS A 549 17.67 -10.31 -6.25
C CYS A 549 17.70 -10.29 -4.72
N VAL A 550 17.20 -9.22 -4.09
CA VAL A 550 17.14 -9.12 -2.63
C VAL A 550 15.72 -8.88 -2.14
N CYS A 551 15.19 -9.82 -1.36
CA CYS A 551 13.80 -9.80 -0.92
C CYS A 551 13.66 -10.01 0.58
N GLY A 552 12.80 -9.22 1.24
CA GLY A 552 12.53 -9.37 2.68
C GLY A 552 12.02 -8.09 3.34
N GLY A 553 11.86 -8.13 4.67
CA GLY A 553 11.18 -7.06 5.41
C GLY A 553 12.07 -5.91 5.93
N SER A 554 13.22 -5.62 5.31
CA SER A 554 14.10 -4.55 5.79
C SER A 554 15.07 -3.97 4.75
N THR A 555 15.00 -2.66 4.53
CA THR A 555 15.96 -1.92 3.69
C THR A 555 17.38 -2.02 4.22
N LYS A 556 17.56 -2.00 5.55
CA LYS A 556 18.88 -2.18 6.19
C LYS A 556 19.52 -3.53 5.84
N MET A 557 18.70 -4.58 5.74
CA MET A 557 19.17 -5.90 5.29
C MET A 557 19.59 -5.84 3.82
N ALA A 558 18.79 -5.21 2.97
CA ALA A 558 19.10 -5.08 1.55
C ALA A 558 20.41 -4.29 1.30
N ASP A 559 20.61 -3.16 2.01
CA ASP A 559 21.83 -2.37 1.94
C ASP A 559 23.05 -3.12 2.46
N ALA A 560 22.88 -3.93 3.52
CA ALA A 560 23.94 -4.77 4.05
C ALA A 560 24.33 -5.89 3.08
N ALA A 561 23.35 -6.51 2.42
CA ALA A 561 23.58 -7.52 1.40
C ALA A 561 24.31 -6.92 0.18
N LYS A 562 23.90 -5.72 -0.27
CA LYS A 562 24.57 -5.01 -1.37
C LYS A 562 26.04 -4.76 -1.07
N ARG A 563 26.35 -4.21 0.10
CA ARG A 563 27.72 -3.99 0.55
C ARG A 563 28.51 -5.28 0.69
N ALA A 564 27.90 -6.35 1.22
CA ALA A 564 28.55 -7.65 1.34
C ALA A 564 28.94 -8.29 0.00
N VAL A 565 28.28 -7.92 -1.09
CA VAL A 565 28.67 -8.32 -2.45
C VAL A 565 29.70 -7.33 -3.04
N PHE A 566 29.46 -6.02 -2.89
CA PHE A 566 30.19 -4.98 -3.62
C PHE A 566 31.56 -4.69 -3.00
N ASP A 567 31.66 -4.65 -1.67
CA ASP A 567 32.88 -4.27 -0.97
C ASP A 567 34.00 -5.31 -1.21
N PRO A 568 33.79 -6.63 -0.99
CA PRO A 568 34.85 -7.62 -1.23
C PRO A 568 35.28 -7.70 -2.69
N PHE A 569 34.36 -7.48 -3.63
CA PHE A 569 34.68 -7.42 -5.04
C PHE A 569 35.53 -6.19 -5.38
N SER A 570 35.39 -5.08 -4.67
CA SER A 570 36.12 -3.84 -4.97
C SER A 570 37.48 -3.76 -4.26
N GLU A 571 37.59 -4.29 -3.04
CA GLU A 571 38.76 -4.14 -2.15
C GLU A 571 39.97 -5.00 -2.55
N GLY A 572 39.80 -5.98 -3.45
CA GLY A 572 40.86 -6.89 -3.90
C GLY A 572 41.53 -6.55 -5.24
N ALA A 573 41.29 -5.37 -5.81
CA ALA A 573 41.62 -5.07 -7.21
C ALA A 573 42.70 -3.99 -7.40
N GLU A 574 43.58 -4.19 -8.39
CA GLU A 574 44.53 -3.17 -8.84
C GLU A 574 43.84 -1.98 -9.54
N ASP A 575 42.67 -2.19 -10.15
CA ASP A 575 41.82 -1.15 -10.76
C ASP A 575 40.39 -1.18 -10.18
N VAL A 576 40.19 -0.36 -9.14
CA VAL A 576 38.91 -0.22 -8.43
C VAL A 576 37.83 0.42 -9.31
N GLU A 577 38.20 1.28 -10.26
CA GLU A 577 37.24 2.03 -11.06
C GLU A 577 36.61 1.15 -12.15
N GLU A 578 37.40 0.26 -12.75
CA GLU A 578 36.89 -0.76 -13.67
C GLU A 578 35.89 -1.70 -12.98
N ARG A 579 36.20 -2.16 -11.76
CA ARG A 579 35.28 -3.03 -11.00
C ARG A 579 33.98 -2.32 -10.61
N LYS A 580 34.03 -1.05 -10.22
CA LYS A 580 32.81 -0.25 -10.01
C LYS A 580 31.96 -0.13 -11.27
N LYS A 581 32.60 0.00 -12.43
CA LYS A 581 31.89 0.01 -13.72
C LYS A 581 31.19 -1.33 -13.98
N VAL A 582 31.85 -2.46 -13.72
CA VAL A 582 31.20 -3.78 -13.79
C VAL A 582 30.00 -3.86 -12.84
N LEU A 583 30.15 -3.44 -11.58
CA LEU A 583 29.04 -3.46 -10.62
C LEU A 583 27.84 -2.60 -11.06
N SER A 584 28.08 -1.51 -11.79
CA SER A 584 27.01 -0.64 -12.30
C SER A 584 26.22 -1.21 -13.49
N THR A 585 26.73 -2.25 -14.16
CA THR A 585 26.00 -2.94 -15.24
C THR A 585 25.11 -4.06 -14.72
N LEU A 586 25.31 -4.50 -13.48
CA LEU A 586 24.54 -5.58 -12.87
C LEU A 586 23.05 -5.22 -12.76
N THR A 587 22.21 -6.25 -12.92
CA THR A 587 20.80 -6.13 -12.56
C THR A 587 20.65 -6.38 -11.07
N TRP A 588 20.46 -5.31 -10.31
CA TRP A 588 20.16 -5.36 -8.88
C TRP A 588 18.68 -5.07 -8.64
N TRP A 589 17.91 -6.11 -8.38
CA TRP A 589 16.47 -6.03 -8.15
C TRP A 589 16.15 -6.27 -6.68
N GLN A 590 15.19 -5.51 -6.13
CA GLN A 590 14.82 -5.61 -4.74
C GLN A 590 13.31 -5.59 -4.56
N GLU A 591 12.81 -6.38 -3.62
CA GLU A 591 11.43 -6.35 -3.17
C GLU A 591 11.40 -6.33 -1.63
N ILE A 592 11.18 -5.15 -1.08
CA ILE A 592 11.29 -4.86 0.36
C ILE A 592 9.99 -4.21 0.85
N TRP A 593 9.52 -4.59 2.04
CA TRP A 593 8.28 -4.09 2.67
C TRP A 593 8.38 -3.88 4.17
#